data_AF-A0A7J8G0Y4-F1
#
_entry.id   AF-A0A7J8G0Y4-F1
#
_cell.length_a   1.000
_cell.length_b   1.000
_cell.length_c   1.000
_cell.angle_alpha   90.00
_cell.angle_beta   90.00
_cell.angle_gamma   90.00
#
_symmetry.space_group_name_H-M   'P 1'
#
loop_
_entity.id
_entity.type
_entity.pdbx_description
1 polymer ?
#
loop_
_entity_poly.entity_id
_entity_poly.type
_entity_poly.pdbx_seq_one_letter_code
_entity_poly.pdbx_strand_id
1 'polypeptide(L)'
;MLQKAPLPLGHIKRMQEVYNFNAINNSEIRFRWLRLCIQSKWEEAIPLALKMVTEQGRMKFTRPLFKDLAAFDKSHDQAIRTYQEHKESMHPVTAMLVGKDLNVD
;
A
#
# COMPACT_ATOMS: atom_id res chain seq x y z
N MET A 1 14.26 8.20 -4.97
CA MET A 1 13.98 6.76 -5.04
C MET A 1 12.56 6.50 -5.57
N LEU A 2 11.49 6.82 -4.84
CA LEU A 2 10.11 6.56 -5.28
C LEU A 2 9.75 7.22 -6.63
N GLN A 3 10.27 8.41 -6.92
CA GLN A 3 10.08 9.08 -8.23
C GLN A 3 10.67 8.31 -9.43
N LYS A 4 11.55 7.32 -9.18
CA LYS A 4 12.18 6.47 -10.20
C LYS A 4 11.75 5.00 -10.09
N ALA A 5 10.68 4.71 -9.33
CA ALA A 5 10.13 3.36 -9.27
C ALA A 5 9.59 2.93 -10.64
N PRO A 6 9.60 1.62 -10.98
CA PRO A 6 10.01 0.49 -10.14
C PRO A 6 11.55 0.28 -10.10
N LEU A 7 12.07 -0.16 -8.95
CA LEU A 7 13.45 -0.64 -8.83
C LEU A 7 13.49 -2.17 -8.97
N PRO A 8 14.62 -2.77 -9.38
CA PRO A 8 14.74 -4.23 -9.38
C PRO A 8 14.49 -4.82 -7.99
N LEU A 9 13.76 -5.94 -7.92
CA LEU A 9 13.37 -6.56 -6.65
C LEU A 9 14.57 -6.85 -5.73
N GLY A 10 15.72 -7.24 -6.29
CA GLY A 10 16.96 -7.45 -5.54
C GLY A 10 17.44 -6.19 -4.79
N HIS A 11 17.24 -4.99 -5.35
CA HIS A 11 17.59 -3.74 -4.67
C HIS A 11 16.66 -3.49 -3.49
N ILE A 12 15.36 -3.73 -3.64
CA ILE A 12 14.39 -3.57 -2.54
C ILE A 12 14.70 -4.55 -1.40
N LYS A 13 14.97 -5.82 -1.72
CA LYS A 13 15.36 -6.82 -0.72
C LYS A 13 16.65 -6.42 0.00
N ARG A 14 17.67 -5.95 -0.74
CA ARG A 14 18.92 -5.47 -0.15
C ARG A 14 18.69 -4.23 0.73
N MET A 15 17.86 -3.28 0.31
CA MET A 15 17.50 -2.11 1.10
C MET A 15 16.83 -2.51 2.42
N GLN A 16 15.93 -3.50 2.41
CA GLN A 16 15.35 -4.03 3.63
C GLN A 16 16.43 -4.68 4.52
N GLU A 17 17.30 -5.50 3.94
CA GLU A 17 18.36 -6.20 4.67
C GLU A 17 19.32 -5.25 5.38
N VAL A 18 19.75 -4.18 4.71
CA VAL A 18 20.77 -3.25 5.26
C VAL A 18 20.18 -2.10 6.08
N TYR A 19 18.95 -1.67 5.81
CA TYR A 19 18.35 -0.49 6.45
C TYR A 19 17.17 -0.82 7.36
N ASN A 20 16.63 -2.04 7.28
CA ASN A 20 15.50 -2.51 8.07
C ASN A 20 14.29 -1.54 8.07
N PHE A 21 13.91 -1.04 6.90
CA PHE A 21 12.84 -0.04 6.76
C PHE A 21 11.47 -0.54 7.28
N ASN A 22 11.22 -1.85 7.29
CA ASN A 22 10.01 -2.43 7.87
C ASN A 22 9.83 -2.13 9.37
N ALA A 23 10.92 -1.90 10.12
CA ALA A 23 10.89 -1.58 11.55
C ALA A 23 10.60 -0.09 11.83
N ILE A 24 10.53 0.76 10.81
CA ILE A 24 10.29 2.19 11.00
C ILE A 24 8.79 2.46 11.22
N ASN A 25 8.49 3.09 12.37
CA ASN A 25 7.13 3.47 12.75
C ASN A 25 6.70 4.86 12.22
N ASN A 26 7.65 5.66 11.72
CA ASN A 26 7.31 6.96 11.13
C ASN A 26 6.42 6.76 9.88
N SER A 27 5.18 7.25 9.93
CA SER A 27 4.19 7.00 8.88
C SER A 27 4.60 7.53 7.50
N GLU A 28 5.32 8.65 7.41
CA GLU A 28 5.74 9.22 6.12
C GLU A 28 6.85 8.37 5.47
N ILE A 29 7.78 7.86 6.27
CA ILE A 29 8.85 6.97 5.79
C ILE A 29 8.25 5.62 5.41
N ARG A 30 7.46 5.03 6.31
CA ARG A 30 6.78 3.75 6.11
C ARG A 30 5.90 3.77 4.87
N PHE A 31 5.13 4.83 4.66
CA PHE A 31 4.31 5.02 3.47
C PHE A 31 5.14 4.98 2.19
N ARG A 32 6.19 5.80 2.09
CA ARG A 32 7.04 5.87 0.88
C ARG A 32 7.76 4.56 0.62
N TRP A 33 8.19 3.89 1.69
CA TRP A 33 8.82 2.58 1.62
C TRP A 33 7.85 1.52 1.07
N LEU A 34 6.66 1.39 1.65
CA LEU A 34 5.68 0.39 1.21
C LEU A 34 5.22 0.63 -0.23
N ARG A 35 5.00 1.89 -0.64
CA ARG A 35 4.73 2.21 -2.05
C ARG A 35 5.84 1.74 -2.97
N LEU A 36 7.10 2.01 -2.63
CA LEU A 36 8.25 1.56 -3.43
C LEU A 36 8.28 0.03 -3.54
N CYS A 37 8.01 -0.68 -2.44
CA CYS A 37 7.97 -2.14 -2.40
C CYS A 37 6.88 -2.73 -3.29
N ILE A 38 5.65 -2.20 -3.19
CA ILE A 38 4.50 -2.69 -3.98
C ILE A 38 4.71 -2.39 -5.46
N GLN A 39 5.14 -1.17 -5.82
CA GLN A 39 5.43 -0.80 -7.21
C GLN A 39 6.57 -1.65 -7.81
N SER A 40 7.51 -2.10 -6.97
CA SER A 40 8.61 -3.00 -7.37
C SER A 40 8.22 -4.50 -7.29
N LYS A 41 6.93 -4.81 -7.12
CA LYS A 41 6.37 -6.17 -7.09
C LYS A 41 6.93 -7.07 -5.99
N TRP A 42 7.20 -6.53 -4.81
CA TRP A 42 7.64 -7.32 -3.66
C TRP A 42 6.45 -7.87 -2.86
N GLU A 43 6.17 -9.17 -3.01
CA GLU A 43 4.99 -9.82 -2.42
C GLU A 43 4.97 -9.80 -0.89
N GLU A 44 6.12 -9.90 -0.22
CA GLU A 44 6.20 -9.87 1.25
C GLU A 44 5.77 -8.51 1.84
N ALA A 45 5.74 -7.45 1.04
CA ALA A 45 5.25 -6.13 1.46
C ALA A 45 3.72 -5.99 1.39
N ILE A 46 3.01 -6.90 0.69
CA ILE A 46 1.54 -6.88 0.57
C ILE A 46 0.85 -6.82 1.94
N PRO A 47 1.11 -7.75 2.89
CA PRO A 47 0.46 -7.70 4.21
C PRO A 47 0.81 -6.44 5.00
N LEU A 48 2.02 -5.89 4.83
CA LEU A 48 2.45 -4.67 5.51
C LEU A 48 1.73 -3.42 4.96
N ALA A 49 1.49 -3.37 3.66
CA ALA A 49 0.74 -2.32 2.99
C ALA A 49 -0.76 -2.42 3.31
N LEU A 50 -1.35 -3.62 3.27
CA LEU A 50 -2.74 -3.84 3.67
C LEU A 50 -2.99 -3.42 5.12
N LYS A 51 -2.10 -3.81 6.03
CA LYS A 51 -2.14 -3.38 7.43
C LYS A 51 -2.09 -1.86 7.57
N MET A 52 -1.23 -1.17 6.81
CA MET A 52 -1.13 0.29 6.88
C MET A 52 -2.39 1.01 6.37
N VAL A 53 -3.08 0.45 5.37
CA VAL A 53 -4.30 1.07 4.83
C VAL A 53 -5.54 0.84 5.71
N THR A 54 -5.54 -0.21 6.54
CA THR A 54 -6.64 -0.51 7.46
C THR A 54 -6.44 0.08 8.85
N GLU A 55 -5.20 0.22 9.34
CA GLU A 55 -4.92 0.77 10.68
C GLU A 55 -5.14 2.28 10.79
N GLN A 56 -5.07 3.02 9.68
CA GLN A 56 -5.27 4.47 9.68
C GLN A 56 -6.06 4.93 8.45
N GLY A 57 -6.85 5.99 8.61
CA GLY A 57 -7.74 6.51 7.56
C GLY A 57 -7.23 7.74 6.82
N ARG A 58 -5.97 8.16 6.99
CA ARG A 58 -5.47 9.39 6.36
C ARG A 58 -5.36 9.18 4.85
N MET A 59 -6.22 9.86 4.10
CA MET A 59 -6.32 9.72 2.64
C MET A 59 -5.00 9.89 1.89
N LYS A 60 -4.05 10.69 2.42
CA LYS A 60 -2.68 10.84 1.88
C LYS A 60 -1.95 9.49 1.75
N PHE A 61 -2.21 8.56 2.66
CA PHE A 61 -1.58 7.24 2.70
C PHE A 61 -2.50 6.17 2.14
N THR A 62 -3.76 6.16 2.59
CA THR A 62 -4.72 5.11 2.28
C THR A 62 -5.04 5.03 0.77
N ARG A 63 -5.33 6.17 0.11
CA ARG A 63 -5.72 6.15 -1.31
C ARG A 63 -4.57 5.69 -2.22
N PRO A 64 -3.35 6.26 -2.14
CA PRO A 64 -2.28 5.82 -3.04
C PRO A 64 -1.83 4.38 -2.79
N LEU A 65 -1.88 3.89 -1.55
CA LEU A 65 -1.53 2.50 -1.25
C LEU A 65 -2.59 1.53 -1.78
N PHE A 66 -3.89 1.81 -1.64
CA PHE A 66 -4.92 0.98 -2.27
C PHE A 66 -4.76 0.92 -3.79
N LYS A 67 -4.45 2.06 -4.44
CA LYS A 67 -4.16 2.08 -5.88
C LYS A 67 -2.97 1.23 -6.27
N ASP A 68 -1.85 1.37 -5.55
CA ASP A 68 -0.64 0.59 -5.84
C ASP A 68 -0.89 -0.92 -5.63
N LEU A 69 -1.65 -1.29 -4.58
CA LEU A 69 -2.04 -2.67 -4.29
C LEU A 69 -2.98 -3.24 -5.35
N ALA A 70 -3.93 -2.45 -5.86
CA ALA A 70 -4.81 -2.86 -6.95
C ALA A 70 -4.04 -3.00 -8.27
N ALA A 71 -3.09 -2.11 -8.55
CA ALA A 71 -2.26 -2.17 -9.75
C ALA A 71 -1.28 -3.37 -9.77
N PHE A 72 -1.11 -4.08 -8.65
CA PHE A 72 -0.26 -5.25 -8.56
C PHE A 72 -1.10 -6.54 -8.57
N ASP A 73 -0.95 -7.33 -9.63
CA ASP A 73 -1.72 -8.56 -9.89
C ASP A 73 -1.81 -9.50 -8.67
N LYS A 74 -0.74 -9.61 -7.88
CA LYS A 74 -0.69 -10.49 -6.71
C LYS A 74 -1.49 -10.00 -5.51
N SER A 75 -1.77 -8.70 -5.44
CA SER A 75 -2.53 -8.08 -4.35
C SER A 75 -3.88 -7.51 -4.78
N HIS A 76 -4.21 -7.51 -6.07
CA HIS A 76 -5.44 -6.90 -6.61
C HIS A 76 -6.69 -7.38 -5.88
N ASP A 77 -6.92 -8.70 -5.85
CA ASP A 77 -8.12 -9.27 -5.25
C ASP A 77 -8.16 -9.07 -3.73
N GLN A 78 -6.99 -9.12 -3.08
CA GLN A 78 -6.88 -8.84 -1.65
C GLN A 78 -7.20 -7.38 -1.33
N ALA A 79 -6.74 -6.44 -2.16
CA ALA A 79 -7.03 -5.01 -1.98
C ALA A 79 -8.53 -4.71 -2.08
N ILE A 80 -9.20 -5.28 -3.08
CA ILE A 80 -10.66 -5.14 -3.27
C ILE A 80 -11.40 -5.75 -2.08
N ARG A 81 -11.05 -6.99 -1.71
CA ARG A 81 -11.69 -7.68 -0.59
C ARG A 81 -11.53 -6.89 0.72
N THR A 82 -10.30 -6.45 1.03
CA THR A 82 -10.03 -5.67 2.24
C THR A 82 -10.78 -4.35 2.25
N TYR A 83 -10.90 -3.67 1.10
CA TYR A 83 -11.73 -2.48 0.99
C TYR A 83 -13.20 -2.77 1.32
N GLN A 84 -13.80 -3.81 0.72
CA GLN A 84 -15.21 -4.16 0.98
C GLN A 84 -15.44 -4.51 2.46
N GLU A 85 -14.54 -5.27 3.08
CA GLU A 85 -14.62 -5.64 4.51
C GLU A 85 -14.57 -4.42 5.44
N HIS A 86 -13.85 -3.35 5.06
CA HIS A 86 -13.68 -2.16 5.89
C HIS A 86 -14.54 -0.97 5.43
N LYS A 87 -15.24 -1.07 4.31
CA LYS A 87 -15.98 0.04 3.67
C LYS A 87 -16.96 0.71 4.63
N GLU A 88 -17.68 -0.09 5.43
CA GLU A 88 -18.69 0.40 6.37
C GLU A 88 -18.09 1.08 7.60
N SER A 89 -16.85 0.74 7.99
CA SER A 89 -16.15 1.34 9.13
C SER A 89 -15.27 2.54 8.74
N MET A 90 -15.01 2.72 7.45
CA MET A 90 -14.28 3.86 6.92
C MET A 90 -15.10 5.16 7.01
N HIS A 91 -14.39 6.29 7.13
CA HIS A 91 -15.04 7.60 6.97
C HIS A 91 -15.71 7.69 5.59
N PRO A 92 -16.98 8.16 5.47
CA PRO A 92 -17.77 8.06 4.24
C PRO A 92 -17.08 8.63 2.99
N VAL A 93 -16.38 9.76 3.15
CA VAL A 93 -15.61 10.39 2.05
C VAL A 93 -14.41 9.53 1.63
N THR A 94 -13.73 8.90 2.59
CA THR A 94 -12.61 8.02 2.30
C THR A 94 -13.09 6.76 1.58
N ALA A 95 -14.18 6.14 2.06
CA ALA A 95 -14.78 4.98 1.42
C ALA A 95 -15.13 5.28 -0.04
N MET A 96 -15.92 6.34 -0.29
CA MET A 96 -16.32 6.74 -1.63
C MET A 96 -15.14 7.00 -2.58
N LEU A 97 -14.09 7.69 -2.10
CA LEU A 97 -12.93 7.99 -2.94
C LEU A 97 -12.07 6.75 -3.20
N VAL A 98 -11.93 5.84 -2.23
CA VAL A 98 -11.20 4.58 -2.41
C VAL A 98 -11.96 3.65 -3.34
N GLY A 99 -13.28 3.52 -3.21
CA GLY A 99 -14.07 2.69 -4.11
C GLY A 99 -14.04 3.17 -5.56
N LYS A 100 -14.10 4.50 -5.79
CA LYS A 100 -13.83 5.09 -7.12
C LYS A 100 -12.43 4.79 -7.63
N ASP A 101 -11.43 4.87 -6.75
CA ASP A 101 -10.03 4.59 -7.11
C ASP A 101 -9.81 3.10 -7.46
N LEU A 102 -10.66 2.19 -6.93
CA LEU A 102 -10.62 0.75 -7.15
C LEU A 102 -11.59 0.25 -8.23
N ASN A 103 -12.46 1.11 -8.78
CA ASN A 103 -13.52 0.76 -9.74
C ASN A 103 -14.49 -0.33 -9.24
N VAL A 104 -14.88 -0.25 -7.96
CA VAL A 104 -15.77 -1.24 -7.29
C VAL A 104 -17.07 -0.63 -6.76
N ASP A 105 -17.36 0.61 -7.17
CA ASP A 105 -18.57 1.38 -6.86
C ASP A 105 -19.27 1.82 -8.15
#